data_AF-A0A2T0YJ06-F1
#
_entry.id   AF-A0A2T0YJ06-F1
#
_cell.length_a   1.000
_cell.length_b   1.000
_cell.length_c   1.000
_cell.angle_alpha   90.00
_cell.angle_beta   90.00
_cell.angle_gamma   90.00
#
_symmetry.space_group_name_H-M   'P 1'
#
loop_
_entity.id
_entity.type
_entity.pdbx_description
1 polymer ?
#
loop_
_entity_poly.entity_id
_entity_poly.type
_entity_poly.pdbx_seq_one_letter_code
_entity_poly.pdbx_strand_id
1 'polypeptide(L)' 'MSRRRCRKRTYFTELRAMIALIEVQKRRGTGKAEQSVYRCPTCRNWHLTSQAQRARP' A
#
# COMPACT_ATOMS: atom_id res chain seq x y z
N MET A 1 -1.02 -20.99 -14.99
CA MET A 1 -0.35 -19.76 -14.49
C MET A 1 -0.78 -19.48 -13.05
N SER A 2 -0.05 -20.01 -12.08
CA SER A 2 -0.32 -19.83 -10.66
C SER A 2 -0.01 -18.39 -10.26
N ARG A 3 -1.04 -17.52 -10.28
CA ARG A 3 -0.99 -16.19 -9.67
C ARG A 3 -0.62 -16.40 -8.21
N ARG A 4 0.63 -16.13 -7.82
CA ARG A 4 1.01 -16.08 -6.40
C ARG A 4 0.02 -15.11 -5.74
N ARG A 5 -0.93 -15.65 -4.96
CA ARG A 5 -1.97 -14.86 -4.32
C ARG A 5 -1.26 -13.96 -3.32
N CYS A 6 -0.99 -12.72 -3.73
CA CYS A 6 -0.49 -11.70 -2.82
C CYS A 6 -1.55 -11.59 -1.73
N ARG A 7 -1.28 -12.13 -0.53
CA ARG A 7 -2.26 -12.17 0.58
C ARG A 7 -2.46 -10.78 1.21
N LYS A 8 -1.68 -9.79 0.78
CA LYS A 8 -1.81 -8.40 1.19
C LYS A 8 -3.03 -7.77 0.53
N ARG A 9 -3.63 -6.79 1.19
CA ARG A 9 -4.72 -5.98 0.64
C ARG A 9 -4.26 -5.32 -0.67
N THR A 10 -4.93 -5.66 -1.77
CA THR A 10 -4.62 -5.20 -3.13
C THR A 10 -5.57 -4.11 -3.57
N TYR A 11 -5.05 -3.13 -4.31
CA TYR A 11 -5.82 -2.12 -5.01
C TYR A 11 -5.48 -2.16 -6.50
N PHE A 12 -6.49 -2.11 -7.36
CA PHE A 12 -6.28 -2.23 -8.82
C PHE A 12 -5.66 -0.98 -9.45
N THR A 13 -5.88 0.17 -8.82
CA THR A 13 -5.43 1.48 -9.30
C THR A 13 -4.69 2.20 -8.19
N GLU A 14 -3.73 3.04 -8.57
CA GLU A 14 -2.99 3.89 -7.64
C GLU A 14 -3.91 4.78 -6.81
N LEU A 15 -4.90 5.43 -7.47
CA LEU A 15 -5.87 6.30 -6.82
C LEU A 15 -6.62 5.60 -5.67
N ARG A 16 -7.13 4.39 -5.91
CA ARG A 16 -7.79 3.58 -4.86
C ARG A 16 -6.84 3.22 -3.71
N ALA A 17 -5.57 3.00 -4.00
CA ALA A 17 -4.56 2.78 -2.96
C ALA A 17 -4.31 4.06 -2.15
N MET A 18 -4.20 5.21 -2.80
CA MET A 18 -4.01 6.52 -2.15
C MET A 18 -5.21 6.89 -1.26
N ILE A 19 -6.45 6.70 -1.75
CA ILE A 19 -7.66 6.93 -0.97
C ILE A 19 -7.64 6.05 0.29
N ALA A 20 -7.34 4.76 0.14
CA ALA A 20 -7.25 3.86 1.28
C ALA A 20 -6.11 4.21 2.25
N LEU A 21 -4.99 4.73 1.75
CA LEU A 21 -3.89 5.21 2.58
C LEU A 21 -4.35 6.38 3.46
N ILE A 22 -5.05 7.37 2.88
CA ILE A 22 -5.61 8.51 3.62
C ILE A 22 -6.59 8.03 4.69
N GLU A 23 -7.46 7.08 4.38
CA GLU A 23 -8.40 6.49 5.35
C GLU A 23 -7.67 5.78 6.50
N VAL A 24 -6.63 5.02 6.19
CA VAL A 24 -5.81 4.30 7.19
C VAL A 24 -5.06 5.28 8.08
N GLN A 25 -4.53 6.37 7.52
CA GLN A 25 -3.83 7.43 8.26
C GLN A 25 -4.79 8.20 9.17
N LYS A 26 -5.99 8.56 8.69
CA LYS A 26 -7.02 9.24 9.48
C LYS A 26 -7.52 8.42 10.68
N ARG A 27 -7.47 7.10 10.60
CA ARG A 27 -8.01 6.20 11.63
C ARG A 27 -7.07 5.89 12.79
N ARG A 28 -5.83 6.40 12.85
CA ARG A 28 -4.83 5.91 13.83
C ARG A 28 -4.47 6.86 14.98
N GLY A 29 -4.52 6.29 16.18
CA GLY A 29 -4.00 6.85 17.43
C GLY A 29 -2.71 6.20 17.99
N THR A 30 -2.33 4.94 17.66
CA THR A 30 -1.22 4.27 18.43
C THR A 30 -0.40 3.15 17.74
N GLY A 31 -0.44 2.92 16.41
CA GLY A 31 0.29 1.79 15.78
C GLY A 31 1.07 2.09 14.49
N LYS A 32 1.99 1.18 14.06
CA LYS A 32 2.78 1.22 12.79
C LYS A 32 1.92 1.42 11.54
N ALA A 33 1.66 2.67 11.18
CA ALA A 33 0.71 3.03 10.12
C ALA A 33 1.30 2.75 8.74
N GLU A 34 0.43 2.41 7.79
CA GLU A 34 0.80 2.46 6.38
C GLU A 34 1.15 3.90 6.01
N GLN A 35 2.29 4.11 5.35
CA GLN A 35 2.84 5.43 5.04
C GLN A 35 2.89 5.73 3.55
N SER A 36 2.99 4.72 2.70
CA SER A 36 3.08 4.93 1.26
C SER A 36 2.39 3.83 0.46
N VAL A 37 2.17 4.12 -0.83
CA VAL A 37 1.69 3.15 -1.82
C VAL A 37 2.87 2.63 -2.64
N TYR A 38 2.82 1.37 -3.06
CA TYR A 38 3.78 0.80 -4.01
C TYR A 38 3.11 -0.19 -4.97
N ARG A 39 3.63 -0.28 -6.20
CA ARG A 39 3.20 -1.29 -7.17
C ARG A 39 3.98 -2.59 -6.93
N CYS A 40 3.27 -3.67 -6.63
CA CYS A 40 3.91 -4.94 -6.33
C CYS A 40 4.42 -5.62 -7.61
N PRO A 41 5.71 -6.01 -7.67
CA PRO A 41 6.28 -6.65 -8.85
C PRO A 41 5.69 -8.04 -9.12
N THR A 42 5.16 -8.71 -8.09
CA THR A 42 4.63 -10.08 -8.20
C THR A 42 3.20 -10.13 -8.75
N CYS A 43 2.30 -9.27 -8.24
CA CYS A 43 0.88 -9.28 -8.61
C CYS A 43 0.47 -8.10 -9.51
N ARG A 44 1.38 -7.15 -9.75
CA ARG A 44 1.18 -5.92 -10.55
C ARG A 44 0.12 -4.96 -10.01
N ASN A 45 -0.49 -5.26 -8.86
CA ASN A 45 -1.45 -4.41 -8.15
C ASN A 45 -0.74 -3.46 -7.17
N TRP A 46 -1.50 -2.47 -6.71
CA TRP A 46 -1.06 -1.49 -5.72
C TRP A 46 -1.29 -2.00 -4.30
N HIS A 47 -0.34 -1.71 -3.43
CA HIS A 47 -0.35 -2.10 -2.03
C HIS A 47 0.07 -0.92 -1.17
N LEU A 48 -0.37 -0.96 0.09
CA LEU A 48 0.15 -0.06 1.11
C LEU A 48 1.41 -0.67 1.73
N THR A 49 2.33 0.19 2.16
CA THR A 49 3.46 -0.18 3.01
C THR A 49 3.65 0.82 4.14
N SER A 50 4.06 0.33 5.32
CA SER A 50 4.48 1.17 6.45
C SER A 50 5.86 1.80 6.27
N GLN A 51 6.60 1.43 5.22
CA GLN A 51 7.86 2.09 4.89
C GLN A 51 7.56 3.48 4.33
N ALA A 52 8.13 4.51 4.97
CA ALA A 52 8.25 5.82 4.35
C ALA A 52 8.99 5.63 3.02
N GLN A 53 8.45 6.18 1.92
CA GLN A 53 9.29 6.41 0.76
C GLN A 53 10.38 7.38 1.22
N ARG A 54 11.61 6.89 1.35
CA ARG A 54 12.75 7.78 1.60
C ARG A 54 12.78 8.74 0.41
N ALA A 55 12.48 10.01 0.66
CA ALA A 55 12.84 11.06 -0.27
C ALA A 55 14.34 10.89 -0.50
N ARG A 56 14.72 10.53 -1.73
CA ARG A 56 16.13 10.51 -2.11
C ARG A 56 16.64 11.95 -1.95
N PRO A 57 17.77 12.18 -1.26
CA PRO A 57 18.40 13.50 -1.23
C PRO A 57 18.87 13.92 -2.62
#